data_AF-A0A6J8C0T6-F1
#
_entry.id   AF-A0A6J8C0T6-F1
#
_cell.length_a   1.000
_cell.length_b   1.000
_cell.length_c   1.000
_cell.angle_alpha   90.00
_cell.angle_beta   90.00
_cell.angle_gamma   90.00
#
_symmetry.space_group_name_H-M   'P 1'
#
loop_
_entity.id
_entity.type
_entity.pdbx_description
1 polymer ?
#
loop_
_entity_poly.entity_id
_entity_poly.type
_entity_poly.pdbx_seq_one_letter_code
_entity_poly.pdbx_strand_id
1 'polypeptide(L)'
;MDKITFMGHIFSRNGIGPTQERVKDMLNATEPANGSEMKSFLGLVNYSARYIPNLATLSEPLRKLTKKNEAFRWGKEQQEIFEKLKLSLSEGEILGYYRLDADKTQLKTDASNVGLGAVLVQENKGISRVISYANALSRLVAINKTEFKERNVAEEFVRFCAQEGTPKALTTQEIEKESKVDTELSEVRKCLQQAKWNQSVMSAYHPVKNELSVIGHLLLRGRRIIIPKTLQLS
;
A
#
# COMPACT_ATOMS: atom_id res chain seq x y z
N MET A 1 -25.15 14.14 10.99
CA MET A 1 -23.78 14.48 10.54
C MET A 1 -23.47 13.59 9.34
N ASP A 2 -23.40 14.15 8.13
CA ASP A 2 -23.33 13.35 6.90
C ASP A 2 -21.90 13.02 6.46
N LYS A 3 -20.90 13.74 7.00
CA LYS A 3 -19.48 13.55 6.72
C LYS A 3 -18.62 13.88 7.95
N ILE A 4 -17.53 13.15 8.15
CA ILE A 4 -16.53 13.38 9.20
C ILE A 4 -15.14 13.47 8.55
N THR A 5 -14.36 14.48 8.92
CA THR A 5 -12.96 14.60 8.48
C THR A 5 -12.04 14.03 9.56
N PHE A 6 -11.19 13.09 9.19
CA PHE A 6 -10.20 12.51 10.10
C PHE A 6 -8.93 12.13 9.34
N MET A 7 -7.77 12.56 9.85
CA MET A 7 -6.44 12.29 9.27
C MET A 7 -6.39 12.52 7.75
N GLY A 8 -6.82 13.68 7.25
CA GLY A 8 -6.77 13.99 5.82
C GLY A 8 -7.71 13.16 4.94
N HIS A 9 -8.72 12.51 5.53
CA HIS A 9 -9.75 11.75 4.82
C HIS A 9 -11.15 12.23 5.21
N ILE A 10 -12.07 12.15 4.25
CA ILE A 10 -13.50 12.38 4.45
C ILE A 10 -14.18 11.03 4.53
N PHE A 11 -14.81 10.75 5.66
CA PHE A 11 -15.67 9.59 5.90
C PHE A 11 -17.12 10.02 5.71
N SER A 12 -17.87 9.29 4.90
CA SER A 12 -19.27 9.58 4.60
C SER A 12 -20.06 8.27 4.52
N ARG A 13 -21.39 8.34 4.49
CA ARG A 13 -22.24 7.16 4.24
C ARG A 13 -21.86 6.41 2.94
N ASN A 14 -21.29 7.11 1.96
CA ASN A 14 -20.96 6.54 0.66
C ASN A 14 -19.56 5.92 0.61
N GLY A 15 -18.72 6.15 1.62
CA GLY A 15 -17.36 5.64 1.67
C GLY A 15 -16.35 6.68 2.14
N ILE A 16 -15.09 6.46 1.78
CA ILE A 16 -13.92 7.23 2.22
C ILE A 16 -13.27 7.90 1.00
N GLY A 17 -13.10 9.22 1.06
CA GLY A 17 -12.43 10.01 0.02
C GLY A 17 -11.32 10.93 0.56
N PRO A 18 -10.54 11.58 -0.32
CA PRO A 18 -9.58 12.60 0.08
C PRO A 18 -10.29 13.89 0.55
N THR A 19 -9.64 14.68 1.40
CA THR A 19 -10.12 16.04 1.72
C THR A 19 -9.85 17.00 0.57
N GLN A 20 -10.66 18.07 0.48
CA GLN A 20 -10.43 19.15 -0.50
C GLN A 20 -9.04 19.79 -0.34
N GLU A 21 -8.56 19.90 0.89
CA GLU A 21 -7.19 20.34 1.19
C GLU A 21 -6.14 19.43 0.53
N ARG A 22 -6.29 18.10 0.63
CA ARG A 22 -5.35 17.16 0.01
C ARG A 22 -5.40 17.18 -1.51
N VAL A 23 -6.59 17.35 -2.07
CA VAL A 23 -6.73 17.56 -3.53
C VAL A 23 -6.01 18.85 -3.93
N LYS A 24 -6.18 19.93 -3.16
CA LYS A 24 -5.52 21.21 -3.41
C LYS A 24 -4.00 21.13 -3.27
N ASP A 25 -3.47 20.46 -2.25
CA ASP A 25 -2.04 20.22 -2.06
C ASP A 25 -1.44 19.53 -3.29
N MET A 26 -2.14 18.53 -3.83
CA MET A 26 -1.71 17.79 -5.01
C MET A 26 -1.76 18.66 -6.28
N LEU A 27 -2.86 19.39 -6.51
CA LEU A 27 -3.01 20.25 -7.68
C LEU A 27 -2.02 21.42 -7.68
N ASN A 28 -1.67 21.94 -6.50
CA ASN A 28 -0.71 23.03 -6.33
C ASN A 28 0.74 22.55 -6.23
N ALA A 29 1.00 21.24 -6.27
CA ALA A 29 2.36 20.72 -6.28
C ALA A 29 3.12 21.33 -7.47
N THR A 30 4.27 21.93 -7.15
CA THR A 30 5.19 22.51 -8.14
C THR A 30 6.06 21.43 -8.77
N GLU A 31 6.51 21.69 -9.99
CA GLU A 31 7.47 20.83 -10.67
C GLU A 31 8.74 20.67 -9.81
N PRO A 32 9.17 19.44 -9.50
CA PRO A 32 10.41 19.19 -8.79
C PRO A 32 11.64 19.59 -9.60
N ALA A 33 12.52 20.42 -9.02
CA ALA A 33 13.79 20.82 -9.65
C ALA A 33 14.95 19.85 -9.37
N ASN A 34 14.80 18.94 -8.41
CA ASN A 34 15.85 18.01 -8.01
C ASN A 34 15.28 16.73 -7.36
N GLY A 35 16.17 15.75 -7.12
CA GLY A 35 15.80 14.46 -6.52
C GLY A 35 15.23 14.55 -5.10
N SER A 36 15.52 15.62 -4.34
CA SER A 36 14.96 15.81 -2.98
C SER A 36 13.51 16.28 -3.05
N GLU A 37 13.22 17.25 -3.91
CA GLU A 37 11.87 17.72 -4.20
C GLU A 37 11.03 16.60 -4.82
N MET A 38 11.62 15.79 -5.70
CA MET A 38 10.94 14.63 -6.26
C MET A 38 10.55 13.60 -5.19
N LYS A 39 11.43 13.33 -4.22
CA LYS A 39 11.09 12.46 -3.07
C LYS A 39 9.96 13.05 -2.24
N SER A 40 9.95 14.37 -2.06
CA SER A 40 8.89 15.07 -1.32
C SER A 40 7.54 14.96 -2.04
N PHE A 41 7.51 15.18 -3.36
CA PHE A 41 6.33 14.98 -4.20
C PHE A 41 5.85 13.53 -4.15
N LEU A 42 6.74 12.55 -4.32
CA LEU A 42 6.40 11.13 -4.21
C LEU A 42 5.88 10.78 -2.80
N GLY A 43 6.32 11.46 -1.74
CA GLY A 43 5.77 11.35 -0.40
C GLY A 43 4.29 11.75 -0.35
N LEU A 44 3.96 12.90 -0.92
CA LEU A 44 2.58 13.39 -1.04
C LEU A 44 1.69 12.43 -1.85
N VAL A 45 2.21 11.93 -2.97
CA VAL A 45 1.53 10.94 -3.82
C VAL A 45 1.30 9.63 -3.07
N ASN A 46 2.31 9.13 -2.33
CA ASN A 46 2.19 7.89 -1.57
C ASN A 46 1.16 7.97 -0.45
N TYR A 47 1.01 9.14 0.20
CA TYR A 47 -0.05 9.35 1.18
C TYR A 47 -1.45 9.17 0.57
N SER A 48 -1.59 9.55 -0.70
CA SER A 48 -2.84 9.46 -1.46
C SER A 48 -2.95 8.19 -2.30
N ALA A 49 -2.00 7.25 -2.18
CA ALA A 49 -1.89 6.05 -3.01
C ALA A 49 -3.16 5.19 -3.02
N ARG A 50 -3.94 5.22 -1.92
CA ARG A 50 -5.18 4.45 -1.82
C ARG A 50 -6.25 4.87 -2.82
N TYR A 51 -6.13 6.04 -3.44
CA TYR A 51 -7.11 6.57 -4.41
C TYR A 51 -6.60 6.49 -5.85
N ILE A 52 -5.32 6.12 -6.04
CA ILE A 52 -4.65 6.17 -7.35
C ILE A 52 -4.47 4.74 -7.87
N PRO A 53 -5.19 4.35 -8.94
CA PRO A 53 -5.00 3.04 -9.55
C PRO A 53 -3.61 2.94 -10.19
N ASN A 54 -2.99 1.77 -10.11
CA ASN A 54 -1.72 1.45 -10.77
C ASN A 54 -0.56 2.42 -10.45
N LEU A 55 -0.57 3.03 -9.25
CA LEU A 55 0.42 4.03 -8.85
C LEU A 55 1.87 3.53 -8.98
N ALA A 56 2.11 2.25 -8.70
CA ALA A 56 3.44 1.66 -8.79
C ALA A 56 4.03 1.81 -10.21
N THR A 57 3.26 1.44 -11.23
CA THR A 57 3.62 1.59 -12.64
C THR A 57 3.67 3.05 -13.05
N LEU A 58 2.66 3.83 -12.68
CA LEU A 58 2.57 5.24 -13.06
C LEU A 58 3.74 6.07 -12.52
N SER A 59 4.14 5.83 -11.26
CA SER A 59 5.21 6.61 -10.60
C SER A 59 6.64 6.10 -10.88
N GLU A 60 6.82 5.03 -11.66
CA GLU A 60 8.14 4.42 -11.87
C GLU A 60 9.15 5.40 -12.51
N PRO A 61 8.79 6.14 -13.59
CA PRO A 61 9.74 7.08 -14.21
C PRO A 61 10.14 8.22 -13.27
N LEU A 62 9.24 8.66 -12.40
CA LEU A 62 9.54 9.69 -11.39
C LEU A 62 10.43 9.14 -10.27
N ARG A 63 10.25 7.88 -9.88
CA ARG A 63 11.10 7.22 -8.87
C ARG A 63 12.53 7.01 -9.37
N LYS A 64 12.74 6.77 -10.68
CA LYS A 64 14.09 6.69 -11.25
C LYS A 64 14.91 7.95 -10.96
N LEU A 65 14.30 9.13 -11.02
CA LEU A 65 14.93 10.42 -10.69
C LEU A 65 15.37 10.56 -9.23
N THR A 66 14.98 9.64 -8.35
CA THR A 66 15.35 9.63 -6.92
C THR A 66 16.47 8.65 -6.59
N LYS A 67 16.91 7.82 -7.55
CA LYS A 67 17.97 6.82 -7.36
C LYS A 67 19.32 7.50 -7.17
N LYS A 68 20.18 6.91 -6.32
CA LYS A 68 21.56 7.36 -6.19
C LYS A 68 22.29 7.13 -7.51
N ASN A 69 23.07 8.11 -7.95
CA ASN A 69 23.84 8.13 -9.20
C ASN A 69 23.04 8.29 -10.51
N GLU A 70 21.74 8.61 -10.44
CA GLU A 70 20.98 8.98 -11.65
C GLU A 70 21.02 10.50 -11.85
N ALA A 71 21.33 10.95 -13.06
CA ALA A 71 21.23 12.36 -13.40
C ALA A 71 19.75 12.80 -13.40
N PHE A 72 19.44 13.90 -12.73
CA PHE A 72 18.09 14.44 -12.73
C PHE A 72 17.78 15.01 -14.11
N ARG A 73 16.98 14.28 -14.90
CA ARG A 73 16.54 14.70 -16.24
C ARG A 73 15.03 14.79 -16.25
N TRP A 74 14.53 16.02 -16.25
CA TRP A 74 13.11 16.28 -16.41
C TRP A 74 12.78 16.40 -17.90
N GLY A 75 11.97 15.47 -18.40
CA GLY A 75 11.55 15.41 -19.80
C GLY A 75 10.04 15.36 -19.94
N LYS A 76 9.60 15.19 -21.19
CA LYS A 76 8.17 15.14 -21.53
C LYS A 76 7.43 14.00 -20.81
N GLU A 77 8.04 12.82 -20.72
CA GLU A 77 7.46 11.66 -20.03
C GLU A 77 7.23 11.96 -18.54
N GLN A 78 8.22 12.55 -17.86
CA GLN A 78 8.12 12.90 -16.45
C GLN A 78 7.04 13.97 -16.22
N GLN A 79 6.96 14.97 -17.11
CA GLN A 79 5.93 16.00 -17.05
C GLN A 79 4.52 15.42 -17.24
N GLU A 80 4.31 14.55 -18.23
CA GLU A 80 3.02 13.91 -18.48
C GLU A 80 2.56 13.07 -17.27
N ILE A 81 3.48 12.31 -16.66
CA ILE A 81 3.19 11.50 -15.48
C ILE A 81 2.92 12.38 -14.26
N PHE A 82 3.67 13.46 -14.08
CA PHE A 82 3.48 14.41 -12.99
C PHE A 82 2.07 15.02 -13.05
N GLU A 83 1.65 15.54 -14.20
CA GLU A 83 0.30 16.09 -14.37
C GLU A 83 -0.79 15.02 -14.21
N LYS A 84 -0.56 13.80 -14.74
CA LYS A 84 -1.49 12.69 -14.56
C LYS A 84 -1.67 12.31 -13.09
N LEU A 85 -0.60 12.31 -12.30
CA LEU A 85 -0.67 12.06 -10.85
C LEU A 85 -1.40 13.18 -10.12
N LYS A 86 -1.24 14.44 -10.55
CA LYS A 86 -1.95 15.57 -9.97
C LYS A 86 -3.46 15.47 -10.16
N LEU A 87 -3.87 15.10 -11.38
CA LEU A 87 -5.28 14.93 -11.74
C LEU A 87 -5.90 13.68 -11.08
N SER A 88 -5.15 12.60 -10.95
CA SER A 88 -5.65 11.31 -10.41
C SER A 88 -6.27 11.44 -9.01
N LEU A 89 -5.81 12.37 -8.18
CA LEU A 89 -6.40 12.59 -6.86
C LEU A 89 -7.66 13.46 -6.92
N SER A 90 -7.72 14.39 -7.86
CA SER A 90 -8.89 15.26 -8.08
C SER A 90 -10.08 14.52 -8.69
N GLU A 91 -9.79 13.55 -9.57
CA GLU A 91 -10.77 12.65 -10.18
C GLU A 91 -11.01 11.39 -9.33
N GLY A 92 -10.29 11.26 -8.22
CA GLY A 92 -10.26 10.05 -7.40
C GLY A 92 -11.64 9.65 -6.89
N GLU A 93 -12.02 8.41 -7.15
CA GLU A 93 -13.29 7.85 -6.69
C GLU A 93 -13.35 7.74 -5.15
N ILE A 94 -14.55 7.93 -4.60
CA ILE A 94 -14.84 7.60 -3.20
C ILE A 94 -14.77 6.08 -3.07
N LEU A 95 -13.86 5.59 -2.21
CA LEU A 95 -13.76 4.16 -1.94
C LEU A 95 -14.89 3.71 -1.03
N GLY A 96 -15.63 2.69 -1.46
CA GLY A 96 -16.71 2.10 -0.68
C GLY A 96 -16.21 1.38 0.58
N TYR A 97 -17.09 1.22 1.56
CA TYR A 97 -16.85 0.32 2.67
C TYR A 97 -17.05 -1.13 2.24
N TYR A 98 -16.21 -2.02 2.76
CA TYR A 98 -16.40 -3.45 2.57
C TYR A 98 -17.71 -3.89 3.20
N ARG A 99 -18.48 -4.69 2.46
CA ARG A 99 -19.79 -5.22 2.85
C ARG A 99 -19.75 -6.74 2.89
N LEU A 100 -20.17 -7.31 4.01
CA LEU A 100 -20.31 -8.77 4.18
C LEU A 100 -21.51 -9.33 3.41
N ASP A 101 -22.51 -8.49 3.17
CA ASP A 101 -23.76 -8.80 2.48
C ASP A 101 -23.72 -8.41 0.99
N ALA A 102 -22.53 -8.25 0.40
CA ALA A 102 -22.40 -7.94 -1.02
C ALA A 102 -22.74 -9.17 -1.87
N ASP A 103 -23.45 -8.96 -2.98
CA ASP A 103 -23.82 -10.02 -3.92
C ASP A 103 -22.59 -10.69 -4.52
N LYS A 104 -21.54 -9.90 -4.79
CA LYS A 104 -20.29 -10.37 -5.37
C LYS A 104 -19.10 -9.59 -4.85
N THR A 105 -18.01 -10.31 -4.55
CA THR A 105 -16.71 -9.73 -4.24
C THR A 105 -15.70 -10.21 -5.28
N GLN A 106 -15.00 -9.28 -5.92
CA GLN A 106 -14.03 -9.57 -6.97
C GLN A 106 -12.70 -8.90 -6.67
N LEU A 107 -11.62 -9.68 -6.75
CA LEU A 107 -10.27 -9.15 -6.83
C LEU A 107 -9.85 -9.17 -8.30
N LYS A 108 -9.58 -7.99 -8.87
CA LYS A 108 -9.00 -7.87 -10.21
C LYS A 108 -7.52 -7.53 -10.04
N THR A 109 -6.65 -8.28 -10.69
CA THR A 109 -5.19 -8.15 -10.55
C THR A 109 -4.57 -7.97 -11.92
N ASP A 110 -3.51 -7.18 -11.98
CA ASP A 110 -2.66 -7.03 -13.15
C ASP A 110 -1.18 -7.01 -12.72
N ALA A 111 -0.30 -7.53 -13.57
CA ALA A 111 1.11 -7.69 -13.29
C ALA A 111 1.94 -7.25 -14.50
N SER A 112 3.01 -6.50 -14.23
CA SER A 112 3.97 -6.05 -15.23
C SER A 112 5.40 -6.24 -14.73
N ASN A 113 6.37 -6.07 -15.63
CA ASN A 113 7.80 -6.06 -15.29
C ASN A 113 8.18 -4.95 -14.30
N VAL A 114 7.30 -3.95 -14.10
CA VAL A 114 7.50 -2.82 -13.21
C VAL A 114 6.82 -3.04 -11.85
N GLY A 115 5.63 -3.62 -11.84
CA GLY A 115 4.81 -3.70 -10.62
C GLY A 115 3.55 -4.54 -10.77
N LEU A 116 2.97 -4.82 -9.60
CA LEU A 116 1.71 -5.51 -9.40
C LEU A 116 0.64 -4.48 -8.99
N GLY A 117 -0.51 -4.55 -9.64
CA GLY A 117 -1.71 -3.80 -9.31
C GLY A 117 -2.84 -4.74 -8.94
N ALA A 118 -3.65 -4.37 -7.97
CA ALA A 118 -4.89 -5.06 -7.67
C ALA A 118 -5.97 -4.07 -7.25
N VAL A 119 -7.20 -4.38 -7.59
CA VAL A 119 -8.39 -3.64 -7.16
C VAL A 119 -9.42 -4.61 -6.60
N LEU A 120 -9.86 -4.35 -5.37
CA LEU A 120 -10.97 -5.04 -4.74
C LEU A 120 -12.25 -4.30 -5.08
N VAL A 121 -13.18 -4.97 -5.76
CA VAL A 121 -14.48 -4.43 -6.18
C VAL A 121 -15.58 -5.28 -5.55
N GLN A 122 -16.62 -4.62 -5.04
CA GLN A 122 -17.84 -5.30 -4.59
C GLN A 122 -19.05 -4.82 -5.38
N GLU A 123 -19.90 -5.77 -5.74
CA GLU A 123 -21.19 -5.53 -6.36
C GLU A 123 -22.29 -5.77 -5.33
N ASN A 124 -23.23 -4.82 -5.23
CA ASN A 124 -24.38 -4.93 -4.35
C ASN A 124 -25.57 -4.22 -4.99
N LYS A 125 -26.67 -4.96 -5.20
CA LYS A 125 -27.89 -4.51 -5.89
C LYS A 125 -27.60 -3.94 -7.28
N GLY A 126 -26.71 -4.58 -8.03
CA GLY A 126 -26.28 -4.16 -9.36
C GLY A 126 -25.36 -2.94 -9.40
N ILE A 127 -24.94 -2.40 -8.24
CA ILE A 127 -23.99 -1.28 -8.16
C ILE A 127 -22.62 -1.84 -7.80
N SER A 128 -21.66 -1.69 -8.71
CA SER A 128 -20.24 -1.98 -8.46
C SER A 128 -19.54 -0.80 -7.79
N ARG A 129 -18.77 -1.06 -6.74
CA ARG A 129 -17.93 -0.07 -6.06
C ARG A 129 -16.53 -0.59 -5.81
N VAL A 130 -15.54 0.28 -6.00
CA VAL A 130 -14.16 0.00 -5.59
C VAL A 130 -14.04 0.14 -4.07
N ILE A 131 -13.50 -0.88 -3.43
CA ILE A 131 -13.27 -0.91 -1.98
C ILE A 131 -11.83 -0.52 -1.64
N SER A 132 -10.88 -1.03 -2.41
CA SER A 132 -9.46 -0.72 -2.21
C SER A 132 -8.65 -0.97 -3.48
N TYR A 133 -7.65 -0.13 -3.70
CA TYR A 133 -6.52 -0.44 -4.57
C TYR A 133 -5.36 -0.97 -3.73
N ALA A 134 -4.60 -1.92 -4.29
CA ALA A 134 -3.32 -2.36 -3.77
C ALA A 134 -2.30 -2.26 -4.89
N ASN A 135 -1.20 -1.56 -4.62
CA ASN A 135 -0.12 -1.35 -5.57
C ASN A 135 1.17 -1.81 -4.91
N ALA A 136 1.90 -2.70 -5.55
CA ALA A 136 3.23 -3.13 -5.11
C ALA A 136 4.22 -2.97 -6.27
N LEU A 137 5.36 -2.35 -6.01
CA LEU A 137 6.47 -2.41 -6.95
C LEU A 137 6.99 -3.84 -7.00
N SER A 138 7.25 -4.34 -8.20
CA SER A 138 7.92 -5.63 -8.34
C SER A 138 9.36 -5.40 -7.95
N ARG A 139 9.73 -5.78 -6.72
CA ARG A 139 11.15 -5.86 -6.34
C ARG A 139 11.86 -7.04 -7.04
N LEU A 140 11.16 -7.81 -7.87
CA LEU A 140 11.59 -9.12 -8.36
C LEU A 140 11.77 -9.27 -9.88
N VAL A 141 11.69 -8.20 -10.69
CA VAL A 141 11.93 -8.36 -12.15
C VAL A 141 12.89 -7.30 -12.67
N ALA A 142 14.06 -7.20 -12.03
CA ALA A 142 15.27 -6.95 -12.83
C ALA A 142 15.65 -8.30 -13.45
N ILE A 143 14.93 -8.74 -14.49
CA ILE A 143 15.48 -9.78 -15.37
C ILE A 143 16.67 -9.10 -16.03
N ASN A 144 17.88 -9.41 -15.55
CA ASN A 144 19.07 -9.17 -16.34
C ASN A 144 18.80 -9.78 -17.72
N LYS A 145 18.81 -8.94 -18.76
CA LYS A 145 18.54 -9.32 -20.16
C LYS A 145 19.55 -10.32 -20.74
N THR A 146 20.35 -10.96 -19.91
CA THR A 146 21.26 -12.03 -20.31
C THR A 146 20.52 -13.36 -20.20
N GLU A 147 20.13 -13.84 -21.38
CA GLU A 147 19.86 -15.25 -21.70
C GLU A 147 18.67 -15.91 -21.00
N PHE A 148 17.47 -15.69 -21.54
CA PHE A 148 16.42 -16.70 -21.45
C PHE A 148 15.98 -17.13 -22.85
N LYS A 149 16.74 -18.10 -23.39
CA LYS A 149 16.16 -19.09 -24.29
C LYS A 149 15.46 -20.13 -23.41
N GLU A 150 14.13 -20.14 -23.48
CA GLU A 150 13.23 -21.31 -23.52
C GLU A 150 11.87 -20.96 -22.90
N ARG A 151 10.82 -21.11 -23.73
CA ARG A 151 9.48 -20.58 -23.51
C ARG A 151 8.62 -21.35 -22.48
N ASN A 152 9.14 -22.37 -21.80
CA ASN A 152 8.36 -23.17 -20.84
C ASN A 152 8.71 -22.93 -19.37
N VAL A 153 9.97 -22.56 -19.03
CA VAL A 153 10.40 -22.42 -17.64
C VAL A 153 9.74 -21.22 -16.96
N ALA A 154 9.50 -20.14 -17.70
CA ALA A 154 8.87 -18.94 -17.16
C ALA A 154 7.40 -19.18 -16.77
N GLU A 155 6.62 -19.89 -17.59
CA GLU A 155 5.22 -20.21 -17.24
C GLU A 155 5.14 -21.18 -16.06
N GLU A 156 6.01 -22.18 -16.02
CA GLU A 156 6.05 -23.15 -14.93
C GLU A 156 6.51 -22.51 -13.61
N PHE A 157 7.48 -21.59 -13.66
CA PHE A 157 7.89 -20.77 -12.52
C PHE A 157 6.79 -19.80 -12.07
N VAL A 158 6.12 -19.11 -13.00
CA VAL A 158 4.97 -18.24 -12.68
C VAL A 158 3.84 -19.04 -12.06
N ARG A 159 3.55 -20.25 -12.57
CA ARG A 159 2.54 -21.15 -12.02
C ARG A 159 2.92 -21.67 -10.64
N PHE A 160 4.18 -22.03 -10.44
CA PHE A 160 4.73 -22.42 -9.13
C PHE A 160 4.62 -21.27 -8.13
N CYS A 161 5.04 -20.05 -8.49
CA CYS A 161 4.87 -18.86 -7.64
C CYS A 161 3.39 -18.54 -7.37
N ALA A 162 2.48 -18.77 -8.33
CA ALA A 162 1.05 -18.58 -8.10
C ALA A 162 0.48 -19.65 -7.15
N GLN A 163 0.89 -20.91 -7.27
CA GLN A 163 0.40 -22.01 -6.45
C GLN A 163 0.97 -21.96 -5.02
N GLU A 164 2.28 -21.83 -4.89
CA GLU A 164 2.98 -21.81 -3.59
C GLU A 164 2.94 -20.42 -2.93
N GLY A 165 2.86 -19.36 -3.73
CA GLY A 165 2.82 -17.97 -3.25
C GLY A 165 1.41 -17.43 -3.02
N THR A 166 0.35 -18.24 -3.12
CA THR A 166 -0.99 -17.81 -2.69
C THR A 166 -1.01 -17.72 -1.17
N PRO A 167 -1.01 -16.51 -0.57
CA PRO A 167 -1.12 -16.41 0.88
C PRO A 167 -2.47 -16.98 1.29
N LYS A 168 -2.45 -17.96 2.20
CA LYS A 168 -3.69 -18.42 2.83
C LYS A 168 -4.30 -17.24 3.56
N ALA A 169 -5.54 -16.88 3.19
CA ALA A 169 -6.27 -15.81 3.86
C ALA A 169 -6.49 -16.23 5.31
N LEU A 170 -5.77 -15.58 6.24
CA LEU A 170 -5.91 -15.80 7.66
C LEU A 170 -7.00 -14.87 8.20
N THR A 171 -7.92 -15.44 8.95
CA THR A 171 -8.94 -14.66 9.66
C THR A 171 -8.28 -13.85 10.78
N THR A 172 -8.90 -12.73 11.15
CA THR A 172 -8.44 -11.93 12.28
C THR A 172 -8.39 -12.72 13.60
N GLN A 173 -9.30 -13.69 13.79
CA GLN A 173 -9.31 -14.55 14.97
C GLN A 173 -8.09 -15.49 15.05
N GLU A 174 -7.68 -16.07 13.92
CA GLU A 174 -6.49 -16.91 13.86
C GLU A 174 -5.22 -16.10 14.16
N ILE A 175 -5.10 -14.92 13.54
CA ILE A 175 -3.96 -14.03 13.78
C ILE A 175 -3.93 -13.57 15.24
N GLU A 176 -5.09 -13.30 15.84
CA GLU A 176 -5.20 -12.89 17.23
C GLU A 176 -4.78 -14.00 18.20
N LYS A 177 -5.17 -15.24 17.93
CA LYS A 177 -4.76 -16.42 18.71
C LYS A 177 -3.24 -16.61 18.69
N GLU A 178 -2.62 -16.54 17.51
CA GLU A 178 -1.18 -16.69 17.36
C GLU A 178 -0.42 -15.49 17.97
N SER A 179 -0.94 -14.28 17.78
CA SER A 179 -0.37 -13.06 18.35
C SER A 179 -0.45 -13.04 19.88
N LYS A 180 -1.40 -13.76 20.49
CA LYS A 180 -1.48 -13.92 21.94
C LYS A 180 -0.32 -14.75 22.49
N VAL A 181 0.11 -15.77 21.75
CA VAL A 181 1.19 -16.70 22.15
C VAL A 181 2.57 -16.14 21.81
N ASP A 182 2.65 -15.26 20.81
CA ASP A 182 3.89 -14.60 20.40
C ASP A 182 4.50 -13.77 21.55
N THR A 183 5.71 -14.16 21.97
CA THR A 183 6.43 -13.55 23.10
C THR A 183 6.91 -12.13 22.76
N GLU A 184 7.38 -11.93 21.52
CA GLU A 184 7.87 -10.65 21.01
C GLU A 184 6.73 -9.61 21.01
N LEU A 185 5.60 -9.97 20.40
CA LEU A 185 4.43 -9.08 20.33
C LEU A 185 3.82 -8.84 21.71
N SER A 186 3.85 -9.84 22.60
CA SER A 186 3.39 -9.69 23.98
C SER A 186 4.21 -8.67 24.77
N GLU A 187 5.54 -8.65 24.58
CA GLU A 187 6.42 -7.67 25.21
C GLU A 187 6.20 -6.27 24.65
N VAL A 188 6.08 -6.13 23.32
CA VAL A 188 5.78 -4.84 22.68
C VAL A 188 4.44 -4.27 23.19
N ARG A 189 3.41 -5.09 23.32
CA ARG A 189 2.11 -4.68 23.90
C ARG A 189 2.26 -4.18 25.34
N LYS A 190 3.04 -4.87 26.17
CA LYS A 190 3.31 -4.44 27.56
C LYS A 190 4.05 -3.11 27.60
N CYS A 191 5.06 -2.91 26.75
CA CYS A 191 5.79 -1.64 26.63
C CYS A 191 4.88 -0.48 26.20
N LEU A 192 3.94 -0.74 25.28
CA LEU A 192 2.95 0.25 24.85
C LEU A 192 1.99 0.64 25.99
N GLN A 193 1.51 -0.34 26.77
CA GLN A 193 0.60 -0.08 27.89
C GLN A 193 1.28 0.62 29.07
N GLN A 194 2.53 0.27 29.36
CA GLN A 194 3.28 0.81 30.50
C GLN A 194 4.07 2.08 30.18
N ALA A 195 4.10 2.51 28.91
CA ALA A 195 4.92 3.60 28.38
C ALA A 195 6.43 3.48 28.69
N LYS A 196 6.90 2.28 29.05
CA LYS A 196 8.30 1.99 29.39
C LYS A 196 8.96 1.22 28.25
N TRP A 197 9.80 1.91 27.51
CA TRP A 197 10.56 1.36 26.39
C TRP A 197 12.01 1.15 26.82
N ASN A 198 12.43 -0.11 26.95
CA ASN A 198 13.83 -0.45 27.23
C ASN A 198 14.58 -0.71 25.92
N GLN A 199 15.79 -0.18 25.81
CA GLN A 199 16.65 -0.25 24.62
C GLN A 199 17.06 -1.70 24.28
N SER A 200 17.05 -2.60 25.27
CA SER A 200 17.48 -3.99 25.16
C SER A 200 16.48 -4.94 24.52
N VAL A 201 15.18 -4.60 24.45
CA VAL A 201 14.16 -5.59 24.10
C VAL A 201 13.71 -5.47 22.65
N MET A 202 13.66 -4.28 22.04
CA MET A 202 13.08 -4.14 20.68
C MET A 202 13.64 -2.97 19.86
N SER A 203 14.92 -3.04 19.45
CA SER A 203 15.56 -2.02 18.60
C SER A 203 14.77 -1.77 17.29
N ALA A 204 14.09 -2.80 16.76
CA ALA A 204 13.30 -2.73 15.54
C ALA A 204 11.99 -1.94 15.68
N TYR A 205 11.35 -1.95 16.87
CA TYR A 205 10.05 -1.31 17.09
C TYR A 205 10.16 0.09 17.70
N HIS A 206 11.28 0.41 18.37
CA HIS A 206 11.48 1.71 18.97
C HIS A 206 11.35 2.89 17.97
N PRO A 207 11.89 2.83 16.73
CA PRO A 207 11.75 3.90 15.74
C PRO A 207 10.29 4.13 15.31
N VAL A 208 9.45 3.11 15.39
CA VAL A 208 8.07 3.13 14.90
C VAL A 208 7.05 3.16 16.04
N LYS A 209 7.49 3.35 17.29
CA LYS A 209 6.64 3.26 18.49
C LYS A 209 5.39 4.15 18.44
N ASN A 210 5.50 5.34 17.84
CA ASN A 210 4.41 6.30 17.70
C ASN A 210 3.38 5.91 16.63
N GLU A 211 3.69 4.92 15.79
CA GLU A 211 2.80 4.38 14.76
C GLU A 211 2.12 3.09 15.20
N LEU A 212 2.47 2.57 16.39
CA LEU A 212 1.96 1.31 16.90
C LEU A 212 0.65 1.51 17.68
N SER A 213 -0.28 0.58 17.49
CA SER A 213 -1.56 0.52 18.21
C SER A 213 -1.93 -0.92 18.51
N VAL A 214 -2.80 -1.13 19.51
CA VAL A 214 -3.21 -2.46 19.97
C VAL A 214 -4.73 -2.56 19.91
N ILE A 215 -5.24 -3.66 19.34
CA ILE A 215 -6.66 -4.02 19.35
C ILE A 215 -6.75 -5.47 19.81
N GLY A 216 -7.27 -5.71 21.02
CA GLY A 216 -7.27 -7.05 21.61
C GLY A 216 -5.85 -7.60 21.77
N HIS A 217 -5.56 -8.75 21.17
CA HIS A 217 -4.19 -9.27 21.06
C HIS A 217 -3.51 -8.93 19.73
N LEU A 218 -4.10 -8.12 18.85
CA LEU A 218 -3.45 -7.69 17.62
C LEU A 218 -2.56 -6.47 17.87
N LEU A 219 -1.34 -6.53 17.34
CA LEU A 219 -0.46 -5.37 17.25
C LEU A 219 -0.54 -4.81 15.83
N LEU A 220 -0.76 -3.50 15.69
CA LEU A 220 -0.89 -2.85 14.41
C LEU A 220 0.16 -1.74 14.27
N ARG A 221 0.66 -1.57 13.05
CA ARG A 221 1.39 -0.37 12.62
C ARG A 221 0.54 0.37 11.60
N GLY A 222 -0.03 1.50 12.00
CA GLY A 222 -1.04 2.20 11.19
C GLY A 222 -2.23 1.28 10.85
N ARG A 223 -2.37 0.89 9.57
CA ARG A 223 -3.46 0.01 9.08
C ARG A 223 -3.06 -1.44 8.86
N ARG A 224 -1.82 -1.82 9.21
CA ARG A 224 -1.28 -3.15 8.96
C ARG A 224 -1.16 -3.90 10.27
N ILE A 225 -1.70 -5.11 10.32
CA ILE A 225 -1.45 -6.04 11.42
C ILE A 225 0.00 -6.49 11.32
N ILE A 226 0.72 -6.44 12.44
CA ILE A 226 2.04 -7.04 12.55
C ILE A 226 1.82 -8.54 12.74
N ILE A 227 2.31 -9.31 11.77
CA ILE A 227 2.09 -10.75 11.72
C ILE A 227 3.04 -11.43 12.73
N PRO A 228 2.52 -12.27 13.64
CA PRO A 228 3.34 -13.00 14.61
C PRO A 228 4.28 -13.96 13.88
N LYS A 229 5.40 -14.29 14.53
CA LYS A 229 6.50 -15.03 13.89
C LYS A 229 6.06 -16.41 13.38
N THR A 230 5.11 -17.05 14.05
CA THR A 230 4.54 -18.34 13.65
C THR A 230 3.76 -18.29 12.34
N LEU A 231 3.26 -17.11 11.95
CA LEU A 231 2.46 -16.88 10.74
C LEU A 231 3.26 -16.16 9.63
N GLN A 232 4.53 -15.85 9.88
CA GLN A 232 5.42 -15.33 8.85
C GLN A 232 5.84 -16.51 7.95
N LEU A 233 5.52 -16.43 6.65
CA LEU A 233 5.97 -17.42 5.66
C LEU A 233 7.51 -17.41 5.64
N SER A 234 8.12 -18.56 5.92
CA SER A 234 9.55 -18.82 5.81
C SER A 234 9.99 -18.97 4.37
#